data_AF-A0AB39XUQ5-F1
#
_entry.id   AF-A0AB39XUQ5-F1
#
_cell.length_a   1.000
_cell.length_b   1.000
_cell.length_c   1.000
_cell.angle_alpha   90.00
_cell.angle_beta   90.00
_cell.angle_gamma   90.00
#
_symmetry.space_group_name_H-M   'P 1'
#
loop_
_entity.id
_entity.type
_entity.pdbx_description
1 polymer ?
#
loop_
_entity_poly.entity_id
_entity_poly.type
_entity_poly.pdbx_seq_one_letter_code
_entity_poly.pdbx_strand_id
1 'polypeptide(L)'
;MAVSSPDLKAFLLATPFFGGLSDASLDVLLPMLVERRVQAGHIVIAQGDPGRSMFVVHSGELEVRRQGNSGGLIHTADLGPGDFFGEMTLIEMQNRSATVVAATAAVLYELTAQNLYTYYKADTRAYVIVLQNVNRELCRRLRRADERVAELVDQLRQ
;
A
#
# COMPACT_ATOMS: atom_id res chain seq x y z
N MET A 1 -20.89 10.64 -2.57
CA MET A 1 -21.39 10.86 -1.19
C MET A 1 -20.23 10.50 -0.28
N ALA A 2 -19.65 11.51 0.37
CA ALA A 2 -18.48 11.34 1.23
C ALA A 2 -18.87 10.48 2.43
N VAL A 3 -18.25 9.30 2.55
CA VAL A 3 -18.35 8.49 3.76
C VAL A 3 -17.82 9.34 4.92
N SER A 4 -18.61 9.38 5.98
CA SER A 4 -18.50 10.21 7.18
C SER A 4 -17.07 10.37 7.71
N SER A 5 -16.64 11.63 7.87
CA SER A 5 -15.29 12.05 8.29
C SER A 5 -14.74 11.39 9.57
N PRO A 6 -15.54 11.10 10.62
CA PRO A 6 -15.01 10.51 11.86
C PRO A 6 -14.63 9.03 11.75
N ASP A 7 -15.49 8.21 11.13
CA ASP A 7 -15.27 6.76 11.03
C ASP A 7 -14.09 6.45 10.10
N LEU A 8 -13.97 7.21 9.01
CA LEU A 8 -12.83 7.12 8.12
C LEU A 8 -11.54 7.53 8.84
N LYS A 9 -11.56 8.61 9.62
CA LYS A 9 -10.38 9.06 10.36
C LYS A 9 -9.92 8.01 11.37
N ALA A 10 -10.85 7.46 12.15
CA ALA A 10 -10.57 6.38 13.10
C ALA A 10 -9.99 5.14 12.40
N PHE A 11 -10.57 4.75 11.26
CA PHE A 11 -10.06 3.66 10.44
C PHE A 11 -8.62 3.94 9.98
N LEU A 12 -8.35 5.10 9.39
CA LEU A 12 -7.04 5.45 8.85
C LEU A 12 -5.97 5.44 9.95
N LEU A 13 -6.25 6.05 11.12
CA LEU A 13 -5.33 6.06 12.26
C LEU A 13 -4.99 4.67 12.79
N ALA A 14 -5.89 3.69 12.61
CA ALA A 14 -5.64 2.30 12.98
C ALA A 14 -4.77 1.54 11.96
N THR A 15 -4.59 2.07 10.75
CA THR A 15 -3.77 1.42 9.72
C THR A 15 -2.27 1.61 9.96
N PRO A 16 -1.41 0.67 9.51
CA PRO A 16 0.03 0.80 9.65
C PRO A 16 0.62 2.06 9.00
N PHE A 17 -0.03 2.59 7.94
CA PHE A 17 0.49 3.74 7.20
C PHE A 17 0.29 5.07 7.95
N PHE A 18 -0.88 5.32 8.53
CA PHE A 18 -1.18 6.56 9.25
C PHE A 18 -1.00 6.46 10.77
N GLY A 19 -0.58 5.30 11.29
CA GLY A 19 -0.39 5.07 12.71
C GLY A 19 0.54 6.10 13.37
N GLY A 20 0.11 6.65 14.51
CA GLY A 20 0.88 7.64 15.26
C GLY A 20 0.78 9.08 14.74
N LEU A 21 0.01 9.33 13.67
CA LEU A 21 -0.35 10.70 13.30
C LEU A 21 -1.30 11.32 14.32
N SER A 22 -1.16 12.63 14.53
CA SER A 22 -2.15 13.39 15.28
C SER A 22 -3.41 13.59 14.44
N ASP A 23 -4.54 13.81 15.13
CA ASP A 23 -5.79 14.17 14.48
C ASP A 23 -5.66 15.37 13.54
N ALA A 24 -4.95 16.41 13.97
CA ALA A 24 -4.74 17.62 13.18
C ALA A 24 -3.87 17.35 11.94
N SER A 25 -2.83 16.52 12.07
CA SER A 25 -1.99 16.12 10.93
C SER A 25 -2.78 15.30 9.92
N LEU A 26 -3.62 14.37 10.39
CA LEU A 26 -4.47 13.58 9.51
C LEU A 26 -5.54 14.44 8.81
N ASP A 27 -6.09 15.46 9.47
CA ASP A 27 -7.05 16.39 8.86
C ASP A 27 -6.43 17.16 7.68
N VAL A 28 -5.13 17.45 7.71
CA VAL A 28 -4.41 18.04 6.58
C VAL A 28 -4.26 17.05 5.43
N LEU A 29 -4.05 15.76 5.73
CA LEU A 29 -3.84 14.73 4.72
C LEU A 29 -5.13 14.22 4.07
N LEU A 30 -6.23 14.14 4.83
CA LEU A 30 -7.52 13.59 4.40
C LEU A 30 -8.01 14.13 3.05
N PRO A 31 -8.01 15.47 2.79
CA PRO A 31 -8.42 16.03 1.51
C PRO A 31 -7.53 15.63 0.33
N MET A 32 -6.33 15.10 0.60
CA MET A 32 -5.38 14.66 -0.41
C MET A 32 -5.57 13.19 -0.82
N LEU A 33 -6.41 12.44 -0.09
CA LEU A 33 -6.78 11.08 -0.44
C LEU A 33 -7.91 11.07 -1.46
N VAL A 34 -7.78 10.21 -2.47
CA VAL A 34 -8.82 10.03 -3.49
C VAL A 34 -9.42 8.64 -3.38
N GLU A 35 -10.72 8.57 -3.10
CA GLU A 35 -11.44 7.29 -3.07
C GLU A 35 -11.48 6.67 -4.48
N ARG A 36 -11.15 5.38 -4.57
CA ARG A 36 -11.23 4.55 -5.76
C ARG A 36 -12.09 3.34 -5.46
N ARG A 37 -13.10 3.09 -6.30
CA ARG A 37 -13.92 1.89 -6.23
C ARG A 37 -13.61 1.00 -7.41
N VAL A 38 -13.33 -0.27 -7.14
CA VAL A 38 -12.94 -1.24 -8.16
C VAL A 38 -13.78 -2.51 -8.00
N GLN A 39 -14.04 -3.18 -9.11
CA GLN A 39 -14.78 -4.45 -9.13
C GLN A 39 -13.80 -5.63 -9.04
N ALA A 40 -14.32 -6.81 -8.67
CA ALA A 40 -13.53 -8.04 -8.73
C ALA A 40 -12.93 -8.24 -10.13
N GLY A 41 -11.69 -8.71 -10.19
CA GLY A 41 -10.89 -8.87 -11.40
C GLY A 41 -10.23 -7.59 -11.92
N HIS A 42 -10.51 -6.42 -11.35
CA HIS A 42 -9.89 -5.17 -11.79
C HIS A 42 -8.41 -5.11 -11.40
N ILE A 43 -7.55 -4.79 -12.36
CA ILE A 43 -6.11 -4.57 -12.13
C ILE A 43 -5.93 -3.14 -11.63
N VAL A 44 -5.54 -2.99 -10.37
CA VAL A 44 -5.33 -1.67 -9.74
C VAL A 44 -3.96 -1.09 -10.11
N ILE A 45 -2.94 -1.94 -10.10
CA ILE A 45 -1.61 -1.63 -10.62
C ILE A 45 -1.09 -2.83 -11.40
N ALA A 46 -0.36 -2.60 -12.49
CA ALA A 46 0.28 -3.65 -13.27
C ALA A 46 1.80 -3.59 -13.10
N GLN A 47 2.44 -4.74 -12.97
CA GLN A 47 3.89 -4.85 -12.91
C GLN A 47 4.54 -4.23 -14.14
N GLY A 48 5.63 -3.49 -13.94
CA GLY A 48 6.39 -2.85 -15.02
C GLY A 48 5.86 -1.49 -15.44
N ASP A 49 4.62 -1.13 -15.08
CA ASP A 49 4.08 0.20 -15.36
C ASP A 49 4.77 1.28 -14.52
N PRO A 50 4.87 2.52 -15.02
CA PRO A 50 5.25 3.66 -14.20
C PRO A 50 4.24 3.85 -13.05
N GLY A 51 4.74 4.00 -11.81
CA GLY A 51 3.91 4.23 -10.63
C GLY A 51 4.16 5.60 -10.02
N ARG A 52 3.10 6.35 -9.69
CA ARG A 52 3.20 7.67 -9.04
C ARG A 52 2.23 7.84 -7.86
N SER A 53 1.66 6.75 -7.38
CA SER A 53 0.70 6.73 -6.28
C SER A 53 0.78 5.44 -5.50
N MET A 54 0.30 5.48 -4.26
CA MET A 54 0.07 4.31 -3.42
C MET A 54 -1.40 4.24 -3.02
N PHE A 55 -1.81 3.11 -2.46
CA PHE A 55 -3.18 2.85 -2.08
C PHE A 55 -3.27 2.26 -0.68
N VAL A 56 -4.30 2.63 0.05
CA VAL A 56 -4.72 1.98 1.31
C VAL A 56 -6.04 1.28 1.06
N VAL A 57 -6.13 0.02 1.45
CA VAL A 57 -7.33 -0.80 1.29
C VAL A 57 -8.32 -0.43 2.38
N HIS A 58 -9.46 0.13 2.02
CA HIS A 58 -10.52 0.44 2.97
C HIS A 58 -11.48 -0.73 3.17
N SER A 59 -11.84 -1.41 2.09
CA SER A 59 -12.67 -2.62 2.10
C SER A 59 -12.38 -3.51 0.89
N GLY A 60 -12.78 -4.77 0.96
CA GLY A 60 -12.53 -5.78 -0.07
C GLY A 60 -11.18 -6.48 0.12
N GLU A 61 -10.85 -7.33 -0.85
CA GLU A 61 -9.66 -8.18 -0.86
C GLU A 61 -8.93 -8.01 -2.20
N LEU A 62 -7.60 -7.97 -2.15
CA LEU A 62 -6.75 -7.89 -3.33
C LEU A 62 -5.66 -8.95 -3.28
N GLU A 63 -5.23 -9.39 -4.46
CA GLU A 63 -4.12 -10.30 -4.63
C GLU A 63 -2.93 -9.58 -5.26
N VAL A 64 -1.75 -9.77 -4.69
CA VAL A 64 -0.48 -9.33 -5.26
C VAL A 64 0.11 -10.49 -6.06
N ARG A 65 0.36 -10.25 -7.34
CA ARG A 65 0.91 -11.23 -8.28
C ARG A 65 2.16 -10.66 -8.94
N ARG A 66 3.20 -11.48 -9.05
CA ARG A 66 4.45 -11.11 -9.74
C ARG A 66 4.72 -12.09 -10.86
N GLN A 67 5.08 -11.59 -12.03
CA GLN A 67 5.59 -12.42 -13.10
C GLN A 67 7.04 -12.81 -12.78
N GLY A 68 7.27 -14.12 -12.64
CA GLY A 68 8.60 -14.69 -12.45
C GLY A 68 9.41 -14.69 -13.75
N ASN A 69 10.72 -14.93 -13.63
CA ASN A 69 11.63 -14.92 -14.78
C ASN A 69 11.32 -16.03 -15.82
N SER A 70 10.64 -17.09 -15.40
CA SER A 70 10.14 -18.16 -16.28
C SER A 70 8.83 -17.80 -17.00
N GLY A 71 8.28 -16.60 -16.78
CA GLY A 71 7.00 -16.14 -17.34
C GLY A 71 5.77 -16.53 -16.52
N GLY A 72 5.91 -17.40 -15.51
CA GLY A 72 4.83 -17.81 -14.62
C GLY A 72 4.34 -16.71 -13.70
N LEU A 73 3.03 -16.65 -13.44
CA LEU A 73 2.44 -15.76 -12.44
C LEU A 73 2.56 -16.39 -11.06
N ILE A 74 3.23 -15.67 -10.15
CA ILE A 74 3.47 -16.08 -8.77
C ILE A 74 2.60 -15.22 -7.87
N HIS A 75 1.72 -15.83 -7.09
CA HIS A 75 1.01 -15.15 -6.02
C HIS A 75 2.00 -14.86 -4.87
N THR A 76 2.10 -13.58 -4.48
CA THR A 76 3.09 -13.14 -3.49
C THR A 76 2.49 -12.78 -2.14
N ALA A 77 1.26 -12.28 -2.12
CA ALA A 77 0.54 -11.87 -0.92
C ALA A 77 -0.94 -11.60 -1.21
N ASP A 78 -1.75 -11.69 -0.18
CA ASP A 78 -3.12 -11.16 -0.13
C ASP A 78 -3.13 -9.87 0.69
N LEU A 79 -4.01 -8.94 0.32
CA LEU A 79 -4.19 -7.64 0.98
C LEU A 79 -5.66 -7.46 1.34
N GLY A 80 -5.91 -6.99 2.57
CA GLY A 80 -7.23 -6.72 3.10
C GLY A 80 -7.34 -5.33 3.74
N PRO A 81 -8.47 -5.03 4.39
CA PRO A 81 -8.70 -3.74 5.01
C PRO A 81 -7.58 -3.33 5.98
N GLY A 82 -7.03 -2.14 5.77
CA GLY A 82 -5.94 -1.57 6.55
C GLY A 82 -4.55 -1.79 5.94
N ASP A 83 -4.40 -2.74 5.00
CA ASP A 83 -3.16 -2.89 4.26
C ASP A 83 -2.95 -1.74 3.27
N PHE A 84 -1.69 -1.52 2.89
CA PHE A 84 -1.34 -0.56 1.86
C PHE A 84 -0.34 -1.13 0.87
N PHE A 85 -0.33 -0.60 -0.35
CA PHE A 85 0.52 -1.09 -1.43
C PHE A 85 0.86 0.00 -2.45
N GLY A 86 1.87 -0.26 -3.28
CA GLY A 86 2.35 0.69 -4.29
C GLY A 86 3.25 1.80 -3.71
N GLU A 87 3.62 1.69 -2.44
CA GLU A 87 4.51 2.60 -1.73
C GLU A 87 5.92 2.63 -2.31
N MET A 88 6.40 1.51 -2.84
CA MET A 88 7.77 1.38 -3.34
C MET A 88 8.07 2.42 -4.43
N THR A 89 7.11 2.69 -5.32
CA THR A 89 7.31 3.67 -6.40
C THR A 89 7.38 5.10 -5.88
N LEU A 90 6.81 5.38 -4.69
CA LEU A 90 6.92 6.69 -4.05
C LEU A 90 8.30 6.92 -3.43
N ILE A 91 8.99 5.85 -3.02
CA ILE A 91 10.29 5.91 -2.35
C ILE A 91 11.43 5.75 -3.36
N GLU A 92 11.39 4.69 -4.16
CA GLU A 92 12.49 4.27 -5.05
C GLU A 92 12.41 4.91 -6.43
N MET A 93 11.25 5.50 -6.79
CA MET A 93 10.97 6.05 -8.12
C MET A 93 11.21 5.04 -9.27
N GLN A 94 11.02 3.74 -9.00
CA GLN A 94 11.05 2.67 -9.97
C GLN A 94 9.65 2.32 -10.48
N ASN A 95 9.58 1.53 -11.56
CA ASN A 95 8.32 0.97 -12.06
C ASN A 95 7.68 0.03 -11.03
N ARG A 96 6.38 -0.25 -11.18
CA ARG A 96 5.63 -1.16 -10.31
C ARG A 96 6.33 -2.53 -10.24
N SER A 97 6.61 -2.99 -9.03
CA SER A 97 7.32 -4.26 -8.77
C SER A 97 6.45 -5.51 -8.96
N ALA A 98 5.12 -5.34 -8.89
CA ALA A 98 4.12 -6.40 -8.99
C ALA A 98 2.79 -5.85 -9.52
N THR A 99 1.93 -6.77 -9.95
CA THR A 99 0.54 -6.53 -10.31
C THR A 99 -0.35 -6.73 -9.08
N VAL A 100 -1.34 -5.86 -8.88
CA VAL A 100 -2.34 -6.02 -7.82
C VAL A 100 -3.72 -6.05 -8.46
N VAL A 101 -4.47 -7.11 -8.17
CA VAL A 101 -5.81 -7.35 -8.73
C VAL A 101 -6.81 -7.44 -7.59
N ALA A 102 -7.96 -6.79 -7.75
CA ALA A 102 -9.05 -6.92 -6.80
C ALA A 102 -9.64 -8.34 -6.87
N ALA A 103 -9.58 -9.11 -5.79
CA ALA A 103 -10.21 -10.43 -5.69
C ALA A 103 -11.72 -10.30 -5.48
N THR A 104 -12.13 -9.29 -4.71
CA THR A 104 -13.52 -8.88 -4.51
C THR A 104 -13.73 -7.42 -4.88
N ALA A 105 -14.97 -6.92 -4.89
CA ALA A 105 -15.21 -5.49 -5.03
C ALA A 105 -14.57 -4.74 -3.85
N ALA A 106 -13.77 -3.71 -4.14
CA ALA A 106 -12.94 -3.04 -3.15
C ALA A 106 -13.07 -1.52 -3.21
N VAL A 107 -12.87 -0.90 -2.04
CA VAL A 107 -12.73 0.55 -1.89
C VAL A 107 -11.32 0.83 -1.42
N LEU A 108 -10.64 1.73 -2.11
CA LEU A 108 -9.25 2.11 -1.86
C LEU A 108 -9.15 3.63 -1.67
N TYR A 109 -8.18 4.07 -0.88
CA TYR A 109 -7.77 5.47 -0.83
C TYR A 109 -6.41 5.63 -1.50
N GLU A 110 -6.38 6.38 -2.61
CA GLU A 110 -5.18 6.69 -3.37
C GLU A 110 -4.49 7.94 -2.80
N LEU A 111 -3.17 7.85 -2.60
CA LEU A 111 -2.30 8.98 -2.30
C LEU A 111 -1.21 9.10 -3.38
N THR A 112 -1.18 10.22 -4.09
CA THR A 112 -0.18 10.46 -5.15
C THR A 112 1.13 11.01 -4.58
N ALA A 113 2.23 10.81 -5.31
CA ALA A 113 3.53 11.40 -4.98
C ALA A 113 3.45 12.93 -4.86
N GLN A 114 2.66 13.57 -5.72
CA GLN A 114 2.45 15.01 -5.70
C GLN A 114 1.74 15.45 -4.41
N ASN A 115 0.71 14.71 -4.00
CA ASN A 115 -0.03 15.00 -2.77
C ASN A 115 0.82 14.74 -1.53
N LEU A 116 1.60 13.66 -1.52
CA LEU A 116 2.55 13.38 -0.44
C LEU A 116 3.62 14.48 -0.34
N TYR A 117 4.08 15.04 -1.46
CA TYR A 117 5.00 16.18 -1.48
C TYR A 117 4.34 17.48 -0.98
N THR A 118 3.07 17.71 -1.31
CA THR A 118 2.28 18.81 -0.72
C THR A 118 2.16 18.64 0.80
N TYR A 119 1.91 17.43 1.27
CA TYR A 119 1.84 17.11 2.70
C TYR A 119 3.17 17.36 3.41
N TYR A 120 4.29 16.96 2.80
CA TYR A 120 5.64 17.29 3.30
C TYR A 120 5.84 18.78 3.55
N LYS A 121 5.37 19.64 2.63
CA LYS A 121 5.47 21.10 2.80
C LYS A 121 4.56 21.65 3.89
N ALA A 122 3.42 21.00 4.12
CA ALA A 122 2.42 21.45 5.09
C ALA A 122 2.76 21.01 6.52
N ASP A 123 3.20 19.77 6.72
CA ASP A 123 3.55 19.20 8.02
C ASP A 123 4.72 18.22 7.90
N THR A 124 5.95 18.74 7.98
CA THR A 124 7.18 17.95 7.89
C THR A 124 7.27 16.88 8.97
N ARG A 125 6.78 17.15 10.20
CA ARG A 125 6.87 16.20 11.30
C ARG A 125 5.98 14.99 11.02
N ALA A 126 4.76 15.23 10.59
CA ALA A 126 3.84 14.17 10.23
C ALA A 126 4.28 13.39 8.98
N TYR A 127 4.89 14.07 8.01
CA TYR A 127 5.52 13.39 6.87
C TYR A 127 6.63 12.42 7.30
N VAL A 128 7.48 12.80 8.27
CA VAL A 128 8.52 11.89 8.81
C VAL A 128 7.89 10.66 9.47
N ILE A 129 6.78 10.82 10.20
CA ILE A 129 6.05 9.68 10.79
C ILE A 129 5.54 8.73 9.70
N VAL A 130 4.94 9.27 8.63
CA VAL A 130 4.49 8.46 7.48
C VAL A 130 5.66 7.70 6.84
N LEU A 131 6.80 8.34 6.60
CA LEU A 131 7.98 7.65 6.07
C LEU A 131 8.50 6.56 7.01
N GLN A 132 8.52 6.81 8.32
CA GLN A 132 8.90 5.79 9.30
C GLN A 132 7.94 4.60 9.29
N ASN A 133 6.65 4.84 9.11
CA ASN A 133 5.64 3.80 8.99
C ASN A 133 5.84 2.95 7.74
N VAL A 134 6.14 3.57 6.59
CA VAL A 134 6.48 2.84 5.37
C VAL A 134 7.75 2.00 5.57
N ASN A 135 8.81 2.58 6.14
CA ASN A 135 10.03 1.84 6.42
C ASN A 135 9.79 0.64 7.35
N ARG A 136 8.95 0.80 8.39
CA ARG A 136 8.58 -0.30 9.29
C ARG A 136 7.87 -1.43 8.55
N GLU A 137 6.98 -1.09 7.61
CA GLU A 137 6.30 -2.06 6.76
C GLU A 137 7.27 -2.77 5.82
N LEU A 138 8.11 -2.04 5.11
CA LEU A 138 9.12 -2.61 4.21
C LEU A 138 10.04 -3.58 4.97
N CYS A 139 10.52 -3.21 6.17
CA CYS A 139 11.31 -4.09 6.99
C CYS A 139 10.55 -5.35 7.44
N ARG A 140 9.25 -5.25 7.72
CA ARG A 140 8.41 -6.42 8.06
C ARG A 140 8.26 -7.35 6.86
N ARG A 141 8.00 -6.80 5.67
CA ARG A 141 7.88 -7.55 4.42
C ARG A 141 9.18 -8.24 4.04
N LEU A 142 10.32 -7.57 4.23
CA LEU A 142 11.65 -8.13 3.99
C LEU A 142 11.89 -9.34 4.89
N ARG A 143 11.64 -9.22 6.21
CA ARG A 143 11.79 -10.37 7.14
C ARG A 143 10.93 -11.57 6.74
N ARG A 144 9.67 -11.34 6.36
CA ARG A 144 8.78 -12.42 5.87
C ARG A 144 9.29 -13.05 4.58
N ALA A 145 9.88 -12.25 3.68
CA ALA A 145 10.48 -12.76 2.46
C ALA A 145 11.73 -13.62 2.77
N ASP A 146 12.59 -13.16 3.68
CA ASP A 146 13.77 -13.90 4.12
C ASP A 146 13.39 -15.25 4.77
N GLU A 147 12.36 -15.25 5.62
CA GLU A 147 11.79 -16.48 6.23
C GLU A 147 11.32 -17.47 5.15
N ARG A 148 10.54 -17.01 4.17
CA ARG A 148 10.07 -17.85 3.05
C ARG A 148 11.22 -18.42 2.22
N VAL A 149 12.26 -17.62 1.98
CA VAL A 149 13.45 -18.09 1.25
C VAL A 149 14.18 -19.17 2.06
N ALA A 150 14.32 -18.99 3.37
CA ALA A 150 14.95 -19.97 4.24
C ALA A 150 14.18 -21.31 4.24
N GLU A 151 12.85 -21.26 4.33
CA GLU A 151 11.98 -22.44 4.27
C GLU A 151 12.12 -23.20 2.93
N LEU A 152 12.14 -22.48 1.81
CA LEU A 152 12.33 -23.09 0.48
C LEU A 152 13.70 -23.76 0.34
N VAL A 153 14.75 -23.13 0.86
CA VAL A 153 16.10 -23.70 0.83
C VAL A 153 16.19 -24.95 1.70
N ASP A 154 15.51 -24.99 2.84
CA ASP A 154 15.46 -26.17 3.70
C ASP A 154 14.73 -27.34 3.03
N GLN A 155 13.59 -27.07 2.37
CA GLN A 155 12.84 -28.08 1.62
C GLN A 155 13.63 -28.68 0.45
N LEU A 156 14.47 -27.90 -0.24
CA LEU A 156 15.30 -28.40 -1.35
C LEU A 156 16.49 -29.26 -0.91
N ARG A 157 16.83 -29.27 0.39
CA ARG A 157 17.91 -30.08 0.96
C ARG A 157 17.44 -31.45 1.46
N GLN A 158 16.13 -31.66 1.57
CA GLN A 158 15.51 -32.94 1.93
C GLN A 158 15.24 -33.78 0.66
#